data_AF-A0A210R6T6-F1
#
_entry.id   AF-A0A210R6T6-F1
#
_cell.length_a   1.000
_cell.length_b   1.000
_cell.length_c   1.000
_cell.angle_alpha   90.00
_cell.angle_beta   90.00
_cell.angle_gamma   90.00
#
_symmetry.space_group_name_H-M   'P 1'
#
loop_
_entity.id
_entity.type
_entity.pdbx_description
1 polymer ?
#
loop_
_entity_poly.entity_id
_entity_poly.type
_entity_poly.pdbx_seq_one_letter_code
_entity_poly.pdbx_strand_id
1 'polypeptide(L)'
;MNGITASEYSFVCELIYLDYLPTCAISPGGCDYTGVTFTCGVLYFGGFYNTMELLLYISVLLLALRETLSCSCLPSHGQSLYCRSDFILVATVKEEKNVYSRHDDRNELPMSNVDFVSSSFDTQIPIERHYRVRVHRTFKGNLNKEYQRALKKYLYTGGSDAACGVRLKHRKTYLLSGTIRNNQLWINYCGWVQEYKTLNLHQKKFLKFKYKHNCGCQVATCFGTFCSGARKLFRQDYCKYQPNWTQDCYQRHGQCVRMDGACQWKKNNQFKVCLKQNEESLPWMKQRIMPIGPEIQPETSNESNGHSPSFPGYQEP
;
A
#
# COMPACT_ATOMS: atom_id res chain seq x y z
N MET A 1 7.71 12.35 -32.58
CA MET A 1 8.16 11.02 -33.03
C MET A 1 8.18 10.08 -31.83
N ASN A 2 7.38 9.02 -31.93
CA ASN A 2 7.29 7.80 -31.10
C ASN A 2 6.81 7.96 -29.65
N GLY A 3 5.50 8.19 -29.51
CA GLY A 3 4.74 7.88 -28.31
C GLY A 3 4.11 6.49 -28.44
N ILE A 4 4.41 5.60 -27.49
CA ILE A 4 3.68 4.35 -27.29
C ILE A 4 2.74 4.59 -26.10
N THR A 5 1.46 4.41 -26.38
CA THR A 5 0.30 4.56 -25.51
C THR A 5 0.30 3.48 -24.42
N ALA A 6 0.03 3.90 -23.19
CA ALA A 6 -0.33 2.99 -22.11
C ALA A 6 -1.83 2.70 -22.25
N SER A 7 -2.18 1.44 -22.51
CA SER A 7 -3.54 0.94 -22.45
C SER A 7 -4.02 0.99 -20.99
N GLU A 8 -5.08 1.75 -20.76
CA GLU A 8 -5.86 1.77 -19.53
C GLU A 8 -6.59 0.43 -19.38
N TYR A 9 -6.32 -0.26 -18.27
CA TYR A 9 -7.22 -1.31 -17.79
C TYR A 9 -8.39 -0.62 -17.11
N SER A 10 -9.43 -0.31 -17.88
CA SER A 10 -10.73 0.08 -17.36
C SER A 10 -11.54 -1.18 -17.14
N PHE A 11 -11.88 -1.47 -15.89
CA PHE A 11 -12.89 -2.48 -15.54
C PHE A 11 -14.25 -1.96 -16.02
N VAL A 12 -14.70 -2.45 -17.17
CA VAL A 12 -16.07 -2.25 -17.62
C VAL A 12 -16.89 -3.43 -17.11
N CYS A 13 -17.67 -3.21 -16.05
CA CYS A 13 -18.85 -4.02 -15.78
C CYS A 13 -19.87 -3.73 -16.88
N GLU A 14 -19.77 -4.44 -18.00
CA GLU A 14 -20.81 -4.43 -19.02
C GLU A 14 -21.93 -5.37 -18.56
N LEU A 15 -23.02 -4.75 -18.12
CA LEU A 15 -24.33 -5.38 -18.03
C LEU A 15 -24.67 -5.89 -19.43
N ILE A 16 -24.66 -7.21 -19.60
CA ILE A 16 -25.17 -7.87 -20.80
C ILE A 16 -26.68 -7.63 -20.84
N TYR A 17 -27.09 -6.57 -21.53
CA TYR A 17 -28.45 -6.39 -22.04
C TYR A 17 -28.65 -7.44 -23.14
N LEU A 18 -29.50 -8.44 -22.89
CA LEU A 18 -30.02 -9.29 -23.95
C LEU A 18 -31.12 -8.51 -24.67
N ASP A 19 -30.82 -8.05 -25.88
CA ASP A 19 -31.81 -7.56 -26.84
C ASP A 19 -32.77 -8.69 -27.22
N TYR A 20 -33.99 -8.65 -26.66
CA TYR A 20 -35.17 -9.24 -27.27
C TYR A 20 -36.25 -8.15 -27.34
N LEU A 21 -36.34 -7.51 -28.51
CA LEU A 21 -37.40 -6.58 -28.87
C LEU A 21 -38.74 -7.33 -28.98
N PRO A 22 -39.83 -6.86 -28.34
CA PRO A 22 -41.17 -7.00 -28.89
C PRO A 22 -41.50 -5.74 -29.70
N THR A 23 -41.70 -5.88 -31.00
CA THR A 23 -42.22 -4.80 -31.85
C THR A 23 -43.70 -4.57 -31.53
N CYS A 24 -44.02 -3.45 -30.87
CA CYS A 24 -45.36 -2.86 -30.86
C CYS A 24 -45.33 -1.58 -31.70
N ALA A 25 -46.01 -1.58 -32.85
CA ALA A 25 -46.32 -0.39 -33.63
C ALA A 25 -47.84 -0.18 -33.63
N ILE A 26 -48.28 1.03 -33.29
CA ILE A 26 -49.70 1.43 -33.25
C ILE A 26 -50.00 2.43 -34.37
N SER A 27 -50.95 2.04 -35.24
CA SER A 27 -51.84 2.82 -36.13
C SER A 27 -51.23 3.45 -37.41
N PRO A 28 -52.01 3.69 -38.50
CA PRO A 28 -53.48 3.83 -38.58
C PRO A 28 -54.18 2.99 -39.67
N GLY A 29 -55.25 2.31 -39.31
CA GLY A 29 -56.13 1.58 -40.23
C GLY A 29 -56.91 0.50 -39.49
N GLY A 30 -58.23 0.46 -39.67
CA GLY A 30 -59.18 -0.26 -38.80
C GLY A 30 -58.87 -1.73 -38.53
N CYS A 31 -59.26 -2.18 -37.33
CA CYS A 31 -59.32 -3.60 -36.97
C CYS A 31 -60.75 -3.93 -36.55
N ASP A 32 -61.41 -4.69 -37.41
CA ASP A 32 -62.62 -5.45 -37.09
C ASP A 32 -62.27 -6.61 -36.14
N TYR A 33 -63.25 -6.99 -35.32
CA TYR A 33 -63.18 -8.07 -34.34
C TYR A 33 -62.88 -9.42 -35.00
N THR A 34 -62.05 -10.26 -34.38
CA THR A 34 -62.37 -11.63 -33.90
C THR A 34 -61.11 -12.37 -33.44
N GLY A 35 -61.25 -13.15 -32.37
CA GLY A 35 -60.17 -13.52 -31.45
C GLY A 35 -59.20 -14.61 -31.90
N VAL A 36 -58.11 -14.72 -31.14
CA VAL A 36 -57.32 -15.95 -31.03
C VAL A 36 -56.91 -16.12 -29.56
N THR A 37 -57.18 -17.30 -29.04
CA THR A 37 -57.02 -17.79 -27.68
C THR A 37 -55.56 -17.93 -27.26
N PHE A 38 -55.23 -17.50 -26.04
CA PHE A 38 -53.94 -17.73 -25.40
C PHE A 38 -53.77 -19.21 -25.05
N THR A 39 -52.77 -19.87 -25.62
CA THR A 39 -52.25 -21.13 -25.05
C THR A 39 -51.05 -20.78 -24.17
N CYS A 40 -51.24 -20.95 -22.85
CA CYS A 40 -50.18 -20.86 -21.87
C CYS A 40 -49.35 -22.14 -21.96
N GLY A 41 -48.36 -22.16 -22.86
CA GLY A 41 -47.31 -23.17 -22.85
C GLY A 41 -46.40 -22.91 -21.66
N VAL A 42 -46.50 -23.73 -20.62
CA VAL A 42 -45.48 -23.80 -19.57
C VAL A 42 -44.22 -24.38 -20.22
N LEU A 43 -43.37 -23.51 -20.77
CA LEU A 43 -42.01 -23.87 -21.10
C LEU A 43 -41.26 -24.00 -19.78
N TYR A 44 -41.19 -25.23 -19.28
CA TYR A 44 -40.16 -25.64 -18.34
C TYR A 44 -38.81 -25.45 -19.04
N PHE A 45 -38.22 -24.26 -18.94
CA PHE A 45 -36.79 -24.09 -19.18
C PHE A 45 -36.06 -24.72 -17.99
N GLY A 46 -35.93 -26.05 -18.05
CA GLY A 46 -34.95 -26.79 -17.27
C GLY A 46 -33.55 -26.36 -17.71
N GLY A 47 -33.12 -25.20 -17.22
CA GLY A 47 -31.74 -24.74 -17.32
C GLY A 47 -30.88 -25.57 -16.39
N PHE A 48 -30.58 -26.81 -16.80
CA PHE A 48 -29.39 -27.50 -16.34
C PHE A 48 -28.19 -26.68 -16.83
N TYR A 49 -27.81 -25.63 -16.10
CA TYR A 49 -26.46 -25.09 -16.21
C TYR A 49 -25.53 -26.28 -15.95
N ASN A 50 -24.88 -26.76 -17.02
CA ASN A 50 -24.09 -27.98 -17.00
C ASN A 50 -23.10 -27.86 -15.84
N THR A 51 -23.18 -28.77 -14.87
CA THR A 51 -22.27 -28.81 -13.72
C THR A 51 -20.81 -28.78 -14.16
N MET A 52 -20.53 -29.32 -15.36
CA MET A 52 -19.23 -29.28 -16.02
C MET A 52 -18.77 -27.87 -16.43
N GLU A 53 -19.66 -27.01 -16.92
CA GLU A 53 -19.31 -25.63 -17.26
C GLU A 53 -19.08 -24.78 -16.01
N LEU A 54 -19.88 -25.00 -14.97
CA LEU A 54 -19.69 -24.34 -13.67
C LEU A 54 -18.34 -24.75 -13.03
N LEU A 55 -18.00 -26.04 -13.08
CA LEU A 55 -16.72 -26.55 -12.60
C LEU A 55 -15.55 -26.01 -13.43
N LEU A 56 -15.70 -25.88 -14.74
CA LEU A 56 -14.69 -25.27 -15.60
C LEU A 56 -14.50 -23.80 -15.24
N TYR A 57 -15.57 -23.03 -15.05
CA TYR A 57 -15.51 -21.63 -14.65
C TYR A 57 -14.88 -21.44 -13.28
N ILE A 58 -15.23 -22.29 -12.31
CA ILE A 58 -14.60 -22.31 -10.98
C ILE A 58 -13.13 -22.69 -11.10
N SER A 59 -12.75 -23.65 -11.95
CA SER A 59 -11.35 -24.04 -12.15
C SER A 59 -10.52 -22.91 -12.78
N VAL A 60 -11.07 -22.19 -13.77
CA VAL A 60 -10.43 -21.02 -14.39
C VAL A 60 -10.34 -19.87 -13.38
N LEU A 61 -11.36 -19.67 -12.54
CA LEU A 61 -11.36 -18.68 -11.48
C LEU A 61 -10.32 -19.01 -10.38
N LEU A 62 -10.23 -20.28 -9.96
CA LEU A 62 -9.23 -20.75 -8.99
C LEU A 62 -7.81 -20.69 -9.56
N LEU A 63 -7.63 -20.96 -10.85
CA LEU A 63 -6.35 -20.75 -11.56
C LEU A 63 -6.00 -19.28 -11.73
N ALA A 64 -7.00 -18.39 -11.83
CA ALA A 64 -6.83 -16.94 -11.83
C ALA A 64 -6.53 -16.38 -10.43
N LEU A 65 -6.98 -17.07 -9.37
CA LEU A 65 -6.59 -16.86 -7.98
C LEU A 65 -5.21 -17.47 -7.70
N ARG A 66 -4.20 -17.15 -8.55
CA ARG A 66 -2.81 -17.41 -8.17
C ARG A 66 -2.54 -16.64 -6.88
N GLU A 67 -2.26 -17.41 -5.83
CA GLU A 67 -1.75 -16.99 -4.52
C GLU A 67 -1.11 -15.61 -4.56
N THR A 68 -1.85 -14.59 -4.11
CA THR A 68 -1.32 -13.25 -3.88
C THR A 68 -0.58 -13.24 -2.55
N LEU A 69 0.45 -14.09 -2.43
CA LEU A 69 1.40 -14.01 -1.33
C LEU A 69 2.20 -12.71 -1.52
N SER A 70 1.66 -11.63 -0.96
CA SER A 70 2.22 -10.30 -1.07
C SER A 70 2.81 -9.88 0.26
N CYS A 71 4.05 -9.40 0.23
CA CYS A 71 4.61 -8.67 1.33
C CYS A 71 3.82 -7.37 1.56
N SER A 72 3.28 -7.20 2.77
CA SER A 72 2.54 -6.00 3.16
C SER A 72 3.41 -5.06 3.99
N CYS A 73 3.52 -3.80 3.56
CA CYS A 73 4.35 -2.78 4.22
C CYS A 73 3.52 -1.56 4.60
N LEU A 74 3.80 -0.98 5.77
CA LEU A 74 3.25 0.32 6.15
C LEU A 74 3.95 1.43 5.33
N PRO A 75 3.21 2.34 4.66
CA PRO A 75 3.79 3.49 3.99
C PRO A 75 4.64 4.32 4.94
N SER A 76 5.86 4.62 4.53
CA SER A 76 6.82 5.35 5.36
C SER A 76 7.36 6.56 4.61
N HIS A 77 7.42 7.69 5.32
CA HIS A 77 8.05 8.89 4.79
C HIS A 77 9.54 8.67 4.53
N GLY A 78 10.09 9.34 3.52
CA GLY A 78 11.51 9.25 3.15
C GLY A 78 12.47 9.57 4.30
N GLN A 79 12.10 10.49 5.19
CA GLN A 79 12.88 10.76 6.41
C GLN A 79 12.94 9.54 7.34
N SER A 80 11.80 8.88 7.57
CA SER A 80 11.76 7.68 8.43
C SER A 80 12.56 6.54 7.80
N LEU A 81 12.44 6.32 6.49
CA LEU A 81 13.26 5.35 5.75
C LEU A 81 14.76 5.68 5.87
N TYR A 82 15.12 6.96 5.77
CA TYR A 82 16.51 7.37 5.95
C TYR A 82 17.02 7.08 7.36
N CYS A 83 16.23 7.40 8.38
CA CYS A 83 16.65 7.30 9.77
C CYS A 83 16.72 5.85 10.27
N ARG A 84 15.81 4.97 9.84
CA ARG A 84 15.80 3.55 10.26
C ARG A 84 16.81 2.65 9.56
N SER A 85 17.28 3.01 8.36
CA SER A 85 18.19 2.15 7.58
C SER A 85 19.64 2.29 8.03
N ASP A 86 20.42 1.22 7.98
CA ASP A 86 21.85 1.25 8.30
C ASP A 86 22.66 1.88 7.15
N PHE A 87 22.23 1.60 5.91
CA PHE A 87 22.84 2.15 4.72
C PHE A 87 21.81 2.68 3.73
N ILE A 88 22.25 3.66 2.94
CA ILE A 88 21.51 4.19 1.80
C ILE A 88 22.52 4.47 0.70
N LEU A 89 22.31 3.87 -0.46
CA LEU A 89 23.24 3.95 -1.56
C LEU A 89 22.53 4.08 -2.90
N VAL A 90 23.29 4.54 -3.90
CA VAL A 90 22.88 4.56 -5.30
C VAL A 90 23.74 3.56 -6.02
N ALA A 91 23.12 2.56 -6.65
CA ALA A 91 23.85 1.52 -7.35
C ALA A 91 23.16 1.07 -8.62
N THR A 92 23.98 0.65 -9.59
CA THR A 92 23.51 0.02 -10.83
C THR A 92 23.64 -1.49 -10.73
N VAL A 93 22.59 -2.20 -11.09
CA VAL A 93 22.57 -3.67 -11.15
C VAL A 93 23.43 -4.16 -12.32
N LYS A 94 24.33 -5.08 -12.03
CA LYS A 94 25.20 -5.74 -13.02
C LYS A 94 24.77 -7.17 -13.28
N GLU A 95 24.41 -7.90 -12.24
CA GLU A 95 24.09 -9.33 -12.34
C GLU A 95 23.09 -9.69 -11.24
N GLU A 96 22.29 -10.71 -11.48
CA GLU A 96 21.36 -11.32 -10.53
C GLU A 96 21.70 -12.79 -10.41
N LYS A 97 21.78 -13.29 -9.17
CA LYS A 97 22.00 -14.68 -8.85
C LYS A 97 20.91 -15.15 -7.89
N ASN A 98 20.17 -16.17 -8.28
CA ASN A 98 19.18 -16.84 -7.43
C ASN A 98 19.87 -17.90 -6.58
N VAL A 99 19.48 -18.00 -5.31
CA VAL A 99 19.93 -19.04 -4.39
C VAL A 99 18.72 -19.87 -3.97
N TYR A 100 18.80 -21.17 -4.22
CA TYR A 100 17.74 -22.14 -3.91
C TYR A 100 18.14 -22.98 -2.70
N SER A 101 17.15 -23.58 -2.01
CA SER A 101 17.41 -24.60 -1.01
C SER A 101 18.15 -25.74 -1.68
N ARG A 102 19.35 -26.05 -1.17
CA ARG A 102 19.99 -27.32 -1.48
C ARG A 102 19.15 -28.39 -0.77
N HIS A 103 18.37 -29.16 -1.52
CA HIS A 103 17.94 -30.46 -1.00
C HIS A 103 19.23 -31.25 -0.78
N ASP A 104 19.50 -31.60 0.48
CA ASP A 104 20.60 -32.48 0.85
C ASP A 104 20.21 -33.87 0.35
N ASP A 105 20.69 -34.27 -0.82
CA ASP A 105 20.62 -35.64 -1.32
C ASP A 105 21.55 -36.52 -0.47
N ARG A 106 21.17 -36.74 0.79
CA ARG A 106 21.73 -37.82 1.60
C ARG A 106 20.62 -38.70 2.17
N ASN A 107 20.66 -39.91 1.63
CA ASN A 107 20.04 -41.16 2.05
C ASN A 107 18.67 -41.43 1.46
N GLU A 108 18.70 -42.25 0.40
CA GLU A 108 17.73 -43.31 0.18
C GLU A 108 17.29 -43.90 1.53
N LEU A 109 16.03 -43.70 1.89
CA LEU A 109 15.31 -44.58 2.79
C LEU A 109 14.12 -45.12 2.00
N PRO A 110 13.92 -46.45 1.97
CA PRO A 110 12.83 -47.04 1.23
C PRO A 110 11.51 -46.65 1.89
N MET A 111 10.69 -45.96 1.10
CA MET A 111 9.24 -45.82 1.16
C MET A 111 8.52 -46.52 2.33
N SER A 112 8.00 -45.73 3.27
CA SER A 112 6.82 -46.12 4.05
C SER A 112 5.89 -44.91 4.23
N ASN A 113 4.95 -44.80 3.30
CA ASN A 113 3.62 -44.18 3.36
C ASN A 113 3.45 -42.99 4.34
N VAL A 114 3.92 -41.82 3.91
CA VAL A 114 3.22 -40.58 4.23
C VAL A 114 2.82 -40.00 2.88
N ASP A 115 1.53 -40.06 2.57
CA ASP A 115 0.93 -39.39 1.41
C ASP A 115 0.93 -37.88 1.65
N PHE A 116 2.12 -37.28 1.76
CA PHE A 116 2.28 -35.86 1.49
C PHE A 116 2.48 -35.75 -0.01
N VAL A 117 1.39 -35.43 -0.69
CA VAL A 117 1.34 -35.13 -2.11
C VAL A 117 2.37 -34.03 -2.41
N SER A 118 3.59 -34.46 -2.76
CA SER A 118 4.56 -33.67 -3.52
C SER A 118 4.00 -33.58 -4.94
N SER A 119 2.94 -32.80 -5.12
CA SER A 119 2.43 -32.45 -6.44
C SER A 119 3.48 -31.57 -7.12
N SER A 120 4.22 -32.18 -8.03
CA SER A 120 4.48 -31.79 -9.44
C SER A 120 4.33 -30.33 -9.88
N PHE A 121 4.58 -29.36 -9.01
CA PHE A 121 4.78 -27.96 -9.30
C PHE A 121 6.14 -27.60 -8.71
N ASP A 122 7.21 -28.02 -9.39
CA ASP A 122 8.57 -27.55 -9.13
C ASP A 122 8.65 -26.06 -9.50
N THR A 123 8.01 -25.23 -8.68
CA THR A 123 8.30 -23.81 -8.65
C THR A 123 9.55 -23.69 -7.80
N GLN A 124 10.71 -23.78 -8.45
CA GLN A 124 11.97 -23.40 -7.84
C GLN A 124 11.88 -21.90 -7.51
N ILE A 125 11.34 -21.60 -6.33
CA ILE A 125 11.32 -20.27 -5.75
C ILE A 125 12.64 -20.12 -5.01
N PRO A 126 13.48 -19.14 -5.37
CA PRO A 126 14.71 -18.94 -4.64
C PRO A 126 14.39 -18.51 -3.21
N ILE A 127 15.21 -18.94 -2.25
CA ILE A 127 15.16 -18.43 -0.88
C ILE A 127 15.69 -17.00 -0.86
N GLU A 128 16.74 -16.74 -1.65
CA GLU A 128 17.44 -15.45 -1.70
C GLU A 128 17.79 -15.05 -3.14
N ARG A 129 17.87 -13.74 -3.35
CA ARG A 129 18.40 -13.11 -4.56
C ARG A 129 19.60 -12.26 -4.21
N HIS A 130 20.71 -12.50 -4.90
CA HIS A 130 21.94 -11.75 -4.75
C HIS A 130 22.17 -10.91 -6.00
N TYR A 131 22.29 -9.60 -5.84
CA TYR A 131 22.58 -8.68 -6.94
C TYR A 131 24.02 -8.22 -6.88
N ARG A 132 24.80 -8.49 -7.94
CA ARG A 132 26.09 -7.82 -8.12
C ARG A 132 25.83 -6.40 -8.58
N VAL A 133 26.41 -5.42 -7.88
CA VAL A 133 26.14 -4.01 -8.14
C VAL A 133 27.40 -3.18 -8.31
N ARG A 134 27.26 -2.06 -9.03
CA ARG A 134 28.24 -0.97 -9.03
C ARG A 134 27.67 0.19 -8.22
N VAL A 135 28.23 0.43 -7.03
CA VAL A 135 27.84 1.57 -6.19
C VAL A 135 28.45 2.85 -6.73
N HIS A 136 27.62 3.86 -6.98
CA HIS A 136 28.04 5.20 -7.40
C HIS A 136 28.18 6.15 -6.22
N ARG A 137 27.28 6.03 -5.25
CA ARG A 137 27.22 6.93 -4.10
C ARG A 137 26.68 6.25 -2.87
N THR A 138 27.17 6.65 -1.70
CA THR A 138 26.63 6.26 -0.39
C THR A 138 26.22 7.52 0.36
N PHE A 139 24.95 7.59 0.77
CA PHE A 139 24.37 8.69 1.56
C PHE A 139 24.36 8.40 3.06
N LYS A 140 24.28 7.12 3.43
CA LYS A 140 24.30 6.62 4.81
C LYS A 140 25.01 5.26 4.85
N GLY A 141 25.65 4.94 5.97
CA GLY A 141 26.46 3.74 6.18
C GLY A 141 27.94 4.08 6.18
N ASN A 142 28.52 4.19 7.37
CA ASN A 142 29.96 4.34 7.56
C ASN A 142 30.56 2.95 7.78
N LEU A 143 31.32 2.47 6.82
CA LEU A 143 32.04 1.20 6.88
C LEU A 143 33.52 1.54 6.69
N ASN A 144 34.47 0.80 7.27
CA ASN A 144 35.89 1.06 7.01
C ASN A 144 36.20 0.97 5.50
N LYS A 145 37.10 1.80 4.96
CA LYS A 145 37.34 1.93 3.51
C LYS A 145 37.66 0.60 2.82
N GLU A 146 38.36 -0.29 3.51
CA GLU A 146 38.69 -1.63 3.03
C GLU A 146 37.47 -2.55 3.02
N TYR A 147 36.76 -2.58 4.16
CA TYR A 147 35.50 -3.29 4.35
C TYR A 147 34.41 -2.82 3.37
N GLN A 148 34.39 -1.53 3.01
CA GLN A 148 33.49 -0.94 2.02
C GLN A 148 33.63 -1.55 0.62
N ARG A 149 34.85 -1.88 0.18
CA ARG A 149 35.06 -2.39 -1.19
C ARG A 149 34.56 -3.81 -1.34
N ALA A 150 34.75 -4.64 -0.30
CA ALA A 150 34.25 -6.00 -0.26
C ALA A 150 32.71 -6.03 -0.08
N LEU A 151 32.18 -5.25 0.86
CA LEU A 151 30.76 -5.22 1.20
C LEU A 151 29.85 -4.66 0.11
N LYS A 152 30.31 -3.65 -0.64
CA LYS A 152 29.49 -2.94 -1.64
C LYS A 152 29.39 -3.68 -2.98
N LYS A 153 29.86 -4.91 -3.07
CA LYS A 153 29.82 -5.71 -4.30
C LYS A 153 28.48 -6.39 -4.52
N TYR A 154 27.83 -6.85 -3.44
CA TYR A 154 26.58 -7.60 -3.50
C TYR A 154 25.50 -6.98 -2.62
N LEU A 155 24.25 -7.05 -3.09
CA LEU A 155 23.05 -6.79 -2.31
C LEU A 155 22.25 -8.08 -2.17
N TYR A 156 21.64 -8.28 -1.02
CA TYR A 156 20.92 -9.49 -0.65
C TYR A 156 19.44 -9.15 -0.41
N THR A 157 18.54 -10.01 -0.83
CA THR A 157 17.10 -9.84 -0.61
C THR A 157 16.39 -11.20 -0.62
N GLY A 158 15.15 -11.24 -0.12
CA GLY A 158 14.32 -12.44 -0.20
C GLY A 158 14.12 -12.88 -1.65
N GLY A 159 14.05 -14.18 -1.90
CA GLY A 159 13.96 -14.72 -3.25
C GLY A 159 12.55 -14.71 -3.85
N SER A 160 11.53 -14.37 -3.07
CA SER A 160 10.16 -14.18 -3.56
C SER A 160 9.56 -12.85 -3.09
N ASP A 161 8.54 -12.39 -3.79
CA ASP A 161 7.84 -11.15 -3.42
C ASP A 161 7.06 -11.32 -2.11
N ALA A 162 6.63 -12.56 -1.82
CA ALA A 162 6.04 -12.97 -0.54
C ALA A 162 7.01 -12.79 0.63
N ALA A 163 8.29 -13.13 0.44
CA ALA A 163 9.36 -12.94 1.43
C ALA A 163 9.90 -11.49 1.47
N CYS A 164 9.13 -10.52 0.97
CA CYS A 164 9.55 -9.12 0.82
C CYS A 164 10.82 -8.96 -0.03
N GLY A 165 11.05 -9.88 -0.95
CA GLY A 165 12.11 -9.84 -1.93
C GLY A 165 11.95 -8.69 -2.91
N VAL A 166 13.07 -8.10 -3.32
CA VAL A 166 13.08 -7.02 -4.30
C VAL A 166 13.48 -7.56 -5.67
N ARG A 167 12.73 -7.21 -6.72
CA ARG A 167 13.11 -7.49 -8.11
C ARG A 167 13.75 -6.27 -8.75
N LEU A 168 15.08 -6.28 -8.90
CA LEU A 168 15.81 -5.19 -9.55
C LEU A 168 16.13 -5.53 -11.01
N LYS A 169 15.96 -4.56 -11.91
CA LYS A 169 16.21 -4.78 -13.35
C LYS A 169 17.69 -4.58 -13.69
N HIS A 170 18.21 -5.40 -14.60
CA HIS A 170 19.58 -5.30 -15.11
C HIS A 170 19.87 -3.90 -15.70
N ARG A 171 21.09 -3.38 -15.48
CA ARG A 171 21.58 -2.05 -15.94
C ARG A 171 20.78 -0.84 -15.45
N LYS A 172 19.78 -1.01 -14.58
CA LYS A 172 19.08 0.11 -13.95
C LYS A 172 19.79 0.57 -12.69
N THR A 173 19.66 1.87 -12.41
CA THR A 173 20.25 2.52 -11.24
C THR A 173 19.17 2.84 -10.24
N TYR A 174 19.34 2.40 -9.00
CA TYR A 174 18.37 2.54 -7.93
C TYR A 174 18.96 3.30 -6.74
N LEU A 175 18.12 4.05 -6.05
CA LEU A 175 18.32 4.39 -4.64
C LEU A 175 17.80 3.21 -3.81
N LEU A 176 18.66 2.71 -2.93
CA LEU A 176 18.40 1.53 -2.13
C LEU A 176 18.77 1.83 -0.68
N SER A 177 17.82 1.59 0.22
CA SER A 177 18.06 1.60 1.67
C SER A 177 17.92 0.18 2.22
N GLY A 178 18.69 -0.13 3.26
CA GLY A 178 18.64 -1.46 3.85
C GLY A 178 19.30 -1.54 5.21
N THR A 179 19.47 -2.77 5.68
CA THR A 179 20.13 -3.10 6.94
C THR A 179 21.39 -3.92 6.70
N ILE A 180 22.37 -3.80 7.60
CA ILE A 180 23.59 -4.60 7.54
C ILE A 180 23.45 -5.75 8.52
N ARG A 181 23.43 -6.99 8.01
CA ARG A 181 23.35 -8.22 8.82
C ARG A 181 24.42 -9.19 8.36
N ASN A 182 25.13 -9.83 9.29
CA ASN A 182 26.19 -10.80 8.98
C ASN A 182 27.19 -10.28 7.93
N ASN A 183 27.53 -9.00 8.02
CA ASN A 183 28.37 -8.34 7.05
C ASN A 183 27.85 -8.40 5.59
N GLN A 184 26.55 -8.25 5.41
CA GLN A 184 25.90 -8.26 4.10
C GLN A 184 24.89 -7.11 4.03
N LEU A 185 24.76 -6.53 2.84
CA LEU A 185 23.84 -5.42 2.59
C LEU A 185 22.47 -5.98 2.18
N TRP A 186 21.56 -6.07 3.15
CA TRP A 186 20.21 -6.60 2.95
C TRP A 186 19.23 -5.50 2.59
N ILE A 187 18.50 -5.69 1.49
CA ILE A 187 17.39 -4.85 1.05
C ILE A 187 16.08 -5.67 1.08
N ASN A 188 14.96 -4.98 1.26
CA ASN A 188 13.64 -5.59 1.21
C ASN A 188 12.64 -4.62 0.58
N TYR A 189 11.47 -5.15 0.21
CA TYR A 189 10.39 -4.41 -0.46
C TYR A 189 9.88 -3.22 0.38
N CYS A 190 9.88 -3.32 1.71
CA CYS A 190 9.46 -2.24 2.61
C CYS A 190 10.50 -1.13 2.79
N GLY A 191 11.70 -1.29 2.24
CA GLY A 191 12.74 -0.26 2.22
C GLY A 191 12.47 0.80 1.16
N TRP A 192 13.33 1.81 1.11
CA TRP A 192 13.38 2.75 0.00
C TRP A 192 14.01 2.07 -1.22
N VAL A 193 13.17 1.58 -2.12
CA VAL A 193 13.56 1.01 -3.41
C VAL A 193 12.95 1.86 -4.53
N GLN A 194 13.77 2.64 -5.21
CA GLN A 194 13.27 3.55 -6.25
C GLN A 194 14.30 3.74 -7.36
N GLU A 195 13.87 3.76 -8.63
CA GLU A 195 14.76 4.13 -9.73
C GLU A 195 15.33 5.54 -9.52
N TYR A 196 16.64 5.68 -9.53
CA TYR A 196 17.31 6.94 -9.15
C TYR A 196 16.94 8.12 -10.07
N LYS A 197 16.57 7.83 -11.32
CA LYS A 197 16.11 8.84 -12.29
C LYS A 197 14.75 9.44 -11.95
N THR A 198 13.88 8.73 -11.24
CA THR A 198 12.52 9.21 -10.89
C THR A 198 12.49 10.04 -9.62
N LEU A 199 13.59 10.08 -8.86
CA LEU A 199 13.73 10.95 -7.70
C LEU A 199 13.70 12.42 -8.11
N ASN A 200 12.80 13.17 -7.49
CA ASN A 200 12.71 14.61 -7.70
C ASN A 200 13.91 15.35 -7.07
N LEU A 201 14.10 16.61 -7.47
CA LEU A 201 15.22 17.43 -7.00
C LEU A 201 15.22 17.60 -5.48
N HIS A 202 14.03 17.67 -4.88
CA HIS A 202 13.86 17.91 -3.46
C HIS A 202 14.24 16.70 -2.61
N GLN A 203 13.81 15.50 -3.01
CA GLN A 203 14.22 14.22 -2.43
C GLN A 203 15.73 14.05 -2.50
N LYS A 204 16.36 14.34 -3.65
CA LYS A 204 17.83 14.32 -3.78
C LYS A 204 18.51 15.29 -2.82
N LYS A 205 17.98 16.51 -2.68
CA LYS A 205 18.48 17.53 -1.73
C LYS A 205 18.34 17.06 -0.28
N PHE A 206 17.21 16.43 0.05
CA PHE A 206 16.93 15.92 1.38
C PHE A 206 17.81 14.75 1.78
N LEU A 207 17.97 13.77 0.90
CA LEU A 207 18.88 12.65 1.06
C LEU A 207 20.33 13.11 1.31
N LYS A 208 20.77 14.16 0.59
CA LYS A 208 22.13 14.66 0.68
C LYS A 208 22.39 15.52 1.93
N PHE A 209 21.42 16.35 2.34
CA PHE A 209 21.72 17.45 3.27
C PHE A 209 20.78 17.59 4.46
N LYS A 210 19.61 16.92 4.49
CA LYS A 210 18.58 17.22 5.48
C LYS A 210 18.25 16.03 6.38
N TYR A 211 17.95 14.86 5.81
CA TYR A 211 17.41 13.76 6.61
C TYR A 211 18.33 13.34 7.76
N LYS A 212 19.65 13.26 7.54
CA LYS A 212 20.63 12.95 8.59
C LYS A 212 20.48 13.82 9.84
N HIS A 213 20.30 15.12 9.67
CA HIS A 213 20.25 16.08 10.78
C HIS A 213 18.89 16.10 11.48
N ASN A 214 17.84 15.56 10.86
CA ASN A 214 16.48 15.62 11.41
C ASN A 214 16.01 14.28 12.00
N CYS A 215 16.89 13.28 12.12
CA CYS A 215 16.51 11.99 12.70
C CYS A 215 16.12 12.06 14.18
N GLY A 216 16.40 13.16 14.87
CA GLY A 216 15.85 13.43 16.21
C GLY A 216 14.34 13.67 16.23
N CYS A 217 13.70 13.86 15.07
CA CYS A 217 12.25 13.92 14.94
C CYS A 217 11.74 12.72 14.14
N GLN A 218 10.80 11.99 14.74
CA GLN A 218 10.16 10.85 14.09
C GLN A 218 9.05 11.33 13.14
N VAL A 219 8.78 10.59 12.08
CA VAL A 219 7.59 10.80 11.25
C VAL A 219 6.68 9.60 11.43
N ALA A 220 5.53 9.83 12.07
CA ALA A 220 4.57 8.80 12.42
C ALA A 220 3.46 8.74 11.38
N THR A 221 3.40 7.64 10.65
CA THR A 221 2.29 7.34 9.74
C THR A 221 1.02 7.11 10.56
N CYS A 222 -0.08 7.74 10.18
CA CYS A 222 -1.38 7.56 10.81
C CYS A 222 -2.49 7.58 9.74
N PHE A 223 -3.67 7.04 10.09
CA PHE A 223 -4.82 6.97 9.17
C PHE A 223 -6.11 7.42 9.88
N GLY A 224 -7.04 7.98 9.10
CA GLY A 224 -8.38 8.33 9.56
C GLY A 224 -8.41 9.20 10.83
N THR A 225 -9.38 8.93 11.69
CA THR A 225 -9.63 9.64 12.96
C THR A 225 -8.48 9.47 13.97
N PHE A 226 -7.68 8.40 13.84
CA PHE A 226 -6.51 8.16 14.70
C PHE A 226 -5.41 9.23 14.53
N CYS A 227 -5.39 9.94 13.40
CA CYS A 227 -4.50 11.08 13.22
C CYS A 227 -4.88 12.29 14.09
N SER A 228 -6.13 12.44 14.49
CA SER A 228 -6.63 13.62 15.21
C SER A 228 -6.55 13.46 16.74
N GLY A 229 -6.53 12.23 17.26
CA GLY A 229 -6.82 11.93 18.67
C GLY A 229 -5.69 11.98 19.71
N ALA A 230 -4.41 11.80 19.35
CA ALA A 230 -3.36 11.56 20.37
C ALA A 230 -2.64 12.85 20.87
N ARG A 231 -3.36 13.95 21.10
CA ARG A 231 -2.73 15.28 21.31
C ARG A 231 -2.12 15.53 22.71
N LYS A 232 -2.37 14.67 23.71
CA LYS A 232 -2.00 14.96 25.11
C LYS A 232 -1.06 13.97 25.81
N LEU A 233 -0.81 12.78 25.27
CA LEU A 233 -0.08 11.72 26.01
C LEU A 233 1.40 11.59 25.66
N PHE A 234 1.88 12.21 24.58
CA PHE A 234 3.27 12.09 24.15
C PHE A 234 3.86 13.46 23.88
N ARG A 235 5.05 13.72 24.44
CA ARG A 235 5.92 14.84 24.03
C ARG A 235 5.97 14.85 22.50
N GLN A 236 5.74 16.00 21.86
CA GLN A 236 5.53 16.13 20.40
C GLN A 236 6.85 15.93 19.62
N ASP A 237 7.52 14.80 19.80
CA ASP A 237 8.79 14.45 19.16
C ASP A 237 8.57 13.75 17.80
N TYR A 238 7.36 13.87 17.25
CA TYR A 238 7.00 13.33 15.94
C TYR A 238 6.14 14.28 15.11
N CYS A 239 6.28 14.18 13.79
CA CYS A 239 5.34 14.77 12.84
C CYS A 239 4.36 13.72 12.33
N LYS A 240 3.07 14.06 12.29
CA LYS A 240 2.02 13.21 11.73
C LYS A 240 2.11 13.15 10.22
N TYR A 241 2.06 11.96 9.64
CA TYR A 241 2.12 11.73 8.20
C TYR A 241 0.91 10.92 7.76
N GLN A 242 0.13 11.48 6.84
CA GLN A 242 -0.96 10.80 6.17
C GLN A 242 -0.53 10.57 4.72
N PRO A 243 -0.25 9.32 4.32
CA PRO A 243 0.15 9.03 2.95
C PRO A 243 -1.03 9.28 2.01
N ASN A 244 -0.75 9.95 0.90
CA ASN A 244 -1.71 10.16 -0.18
C ASN A 244 -1.25 9.40 -1.42
N TRP A 245 -2.07 8.46 -1.89
CA TRP A 245 -1.69 7.53 -2.95
C TRP A 245 -1.59 8.16 -4.34
N THR A 246 -2.20 9.33 -4.57
CA THR A 246 -2.14 10.02 -5.87
C THR A 246 -1.04 11.08 -5.89
N GLN A 247 -1.10 12.04 -4.96
CA GLN A 247 -0.16 13.15 -4.87
C GLN A 247 0.33 13.35 -3.43
N ASP A 248 1.31 12.56 -3.01
CA ASP A 248 1.88 12.70 -1.67
C ASP A 248 2.76 13.96 -1.50
N CYS A 249 2.16 15.03 -1.01
CA CYS A 249 2.84 16.29 -0.71
C CYS A 249 3.88 16.15 0.40
N TYR A 250 3.63 15.31 1.41
CA TYR A 250 4.55 15.08 2.51
C TYR A 250 5.80 14.35 2.02
N GLN A 251 5.65 13.30 1.22
CA GLN A 251 6.76 12.53 0.65
C GLN A 251 7.61 13.34 -0.33
N ARG A 252 6.98 14.27 -1.08
CA ARG A 252 7.68 15.10 -2.06
C ARG A 252 8.33 16.32 -1.43
N HIS A 253 7.64 17.00 -0.51
CA HIS A 253 8.01 18.34 -0.02
C HIS A 253 8.13 18.47 1.50
N GLY A 254 7.68 17.48 2.26
CA GLY A 254 7.67 17.49 3.72
C GLY A 254 9.06 17.31 4.32
N GLN A 255 9.36 18.12 5.34
CA GLN A 255 10.54 17.96 6.19
C GLN A 255 10.12 18.08 7.65
N CYS A 256 10.23 16.99 8.41
CA CYS A 256 9.94 17.04 9.84
C CYS A 256 11.19 17.49 10.60
N VAL A 257 11.10 18.60 11.31
CA VAL A 257 12.26 19.23 11.97
C VAL A 257 11.90 19.64 13.38
N ARG A 258 12.91 19.72 14.25
CA ARG A 258 12.74 20.26 15.60
C ARG A 258 12.78 21.77 15.54
N MET A 259 11.71 22.42 15.98
CA MET A 259 11.54 23.88 16.04
C MET A 259 10.77 24.19 17.31
N ASP A 260 11.29 25.12 18.13
CA ASP A 260 10.69 25.55 19.40
C ASP A 260 10.45 24.40 20.40
N GLY A 261 11.41 23.46 20.49
CA GLY A 261 11.36 22.33 21.42
C GLY A 261 10.43 21.18 20.99
N ALA A 262 9.71 21.30 19.88
CA ALA A 262 8.82 20.26 19.34
C ALA A 262 9.15 19.91 17.89
N CYS A 263 8.77 18.71 17.46
CA CYS A 263 8.88 18.28 16.08
C CYS A 263 7.66 18.73 15.28
N GLN A 264 7.90 19.45 14.19
CA GLN A 264 6.86 19.97 13.32
C GLN A 264 7.29 19.99 11.86
N TRP A 265 6.30 19.96 10.96
CA TRP A 265 6.54 20.07 9.54
C TRP A 265 7.06 21.47 9.18
N LYS A 266 8.22 21.51 8.53
CA LYS A 266 8.83 22.76 8.08
C LYS A 266 7.96 23.43 7.01
N LYS A 267 7.70 24.72 7.21
CA LYS A 267 7.05 25.57 6.22
C LYS A 267 7.91 25.66 4.95
N ASN A 268 7.33 25.34 3.80
CA ASN A 268 7.94 25.44 2.49
C ASN A 268 6.85 25.86 1.48
N ASN A 269 7.14 26.81 0.59
CA ASN A 269 6.19 27.29 -0.41
C ASN A 269 5.70 26.15 -1.32
N GLN A 270 6.61 25.29 -1.80
CA GLN A 270 6.22 24.15 -2.64
C GLN A 270 5.30 23.18 -1.88
N PHE A 271 5.59 22.97 -0.59
CA PHE A 271 4.76 22.13 0.26
C PHE A 271 3.37 22.74 0.47
N LYS A 272 3.30 24.05 0.76
CA LYS A 272 2.04 24.79 0.90
C LYS A 272 1.21 24.78 -0.38
N VAL A 273 1.84 24.97 -1.55
CA VAL A 273 1.16 24.95 -2.85
C VAL A 273 0.59 23.56 -3.13
N CYS A 274 1.39 22.51 -2.92
CA CYS A 274 0.93 21.12 -3.09
C CYS A 274 -0.27 20.80 -2.20
N LEU A 275 -0.17 21.09 -0.89
CA LEU A 275 -1.27 20.84 0.05
C LEU A 275 -2.54 21.57 -0.36
N LYS A 276 -2.44 22.83 -0.79
CA LYS A 276 -3.60 23.61 -1.27
C LYS A 276 -4.22 23.03 -2.54
N GLN A 277 -3.40 22.56 -3.48
CA GLN A 277 -3.87 21.93 -4.72
C GLN A 277 -4.62 20.63 -4.46
N ASN A 278 -4.27 19.92 -3.38
CA ASN A 278 -4.93 18.69 -2.95
C ASN A 278 -6.03 18.91 -1.89
N GLU A 279 -6.39 20.17 -1.61
CA GLU A 279 -7.38 20.52 -0.58
C GLU A 279 -7.03 19.99 0.84
N GLU A 280 -5.76 19.74 1.10
CA GLU A 280 -5.25 19.24 2.38
C GLU A 280 -4.99 20.38 3.38
N SER A 281 -5.35 20.15 4.64
CA SER A 281 -5.13 21.14 5.71
C SER A 281 -3.63 21.38 5.97
N LEU A 282 -3.25 22.63 6.24
CA LEU A 282 -1.87 22.97 6.55
C LEU A 282 -1.49 22.55 7.98
N PRO A 283 -0.44 21.73 8.18
CA PRO A 283 -0.09 21.20 9.51
C PRO A 283 0.25 22.27 10.56
N TRP A 284 0.69 23.45 10.12
CA TRP A 284 1.07 24.57 10.96
C TRP A 284 -0.03 25.63 11.13
N MET A 285 -1.20 25.44 10.54
CA MET A 285 -2.35 26.30 10.83
C MET A 285 -3.10 25.74 12.03
N LYS A 286 -3.37 26.60 13.02
CA LYS A 286 -4.33 26.26 14.07
C LYS A 286 -5.66 25.96 13.38
N GLN A 287 -6.17 24.75 13.53
CA GLN A 287 -7.56 24.46 13.17
C GLN A 287 -8.41 25.43 13.99
N ARG A 288 -9.09 26.36 13.32
CA ARG A 288 -10.18 27.09 13.95
C ARG A 288 -11.23 26.02 14.24
N ILE A 289 -11.37 25.64 15.50
CA ILE A 289 -12.55 24.93 15.96
C ILE A 289 -13.69 25.89 15.63
N MET A 290 -14.47 25.60 14.59
CA MET A 290 -15.73 26.31 14.44
C MET A 290 -16.55 25.93 15.67
N PRO A 291 -17.01 26.90 16.48
CA PRO A 291 -17.94 26.57 17.55
C PRO A 291 -19.10 25.81 16.90
N ILE A 292 -19.41 24.65 17.47
CA ILE A 292 -20.66 23.96 17.19
C ILE A 292 -21.74 25.03 17.40
N GLY A 293 -22.62 25.20 16.39
CA GLY A 293 -23.65 26.24 16.38
C GLY A 293 -24.49 26.24 17.66
N PRO A 294 -25.21 27.33 17.94
CA PRO A 294 -25.85 27.54 19.22
C PRO A 294 -26.73 26.35 19.60
N GLU A 295 -26.50 25.88 20.81
CA GLU A 295 -27.30 24.89 21.51
C GLU A 295 -28.75 25.33 21.48
N ILE A 296 -29.60 24.53 20.83
CA ILE A 296 -31.05 24.73 20.83
C ILE A 296 -31.47 24.58 22.30
N GLN A 297 -31.83 25.70 22.92
CA GLN A 297 -32.40 25.66 24.27
C GLN A 297 -33.74 24.90 24.20
N PRO A 298 -33.96 23.88 25.04
CA PRO A 298 -35.24 23.23 25.11
C PRO A 298 -36.28 24.22 25.64
N GLU A 299 -37.41 24.30 24.93
CA GLU A 299 -38.58 25.08 25.29
C GLU A 299 -39.04 24.76 26.71
N THR A 300 -39.22 25.84 27.48
CA THR A 300 -39.84 25.81 28.80
C THR A 300 -41.28 25.31 28.69
N SER A 301 -41.56 24.13 29.23
CA SER A 301 -42.89 23.76 29.68
C SER A 301 -42.90 23.76 31.21
N ASN A 302 -43.80 24.56 31.76
CA ASN A 302 -44.10 24.70 33.18
C ASN A 302 -44.77 23.43 33.73
N GLU A 303 -44.84 23.39 35.07
CA GLU A 303 -45.61 22.48 35.94
C GLU A 303 -44.94 21.13 36.22
N SER A 304 -44.93 20.58 37.43
CA SER A 304 -45.21 21.05 38.79
C SER A 304 -44.80 19.89 39.72
N ASN A 305 -44.44 20.22 40.96
CA ASN A 305 -44.45 19.36 42.16
C ASN A 305 -43.51 18.14 42.24
N GLY A 306 -42.78 18.08 43.36
CA GLY A 306 -42.59 16.81 44.07
C GLY A 306 -41.15 16.43 44.45
N HIS A 307 -40.81 16.71 45.71
CA HIS A 307 -40.02 15.86 46.62
C HIS A 307 -38.63 15.35 46.17
N SER A 308 -37.60 15.86 46.86
CA SER A 308 -36.29 15.22 46.99
C SER A 308 -36.40 13.86 47.69
N PRO A 309 -35.55 12.89 47.31
CA PRO A 309 -34.71 12.29 48.33
C PRO A 309 -33.25 12.09 47.91
N SER A 310 -32.41 12.17 48.93
CA SER A 310 -30.96 12.00 49.01
C SER A 310 -30.43 10.63 48.58
N PHE A 311 -29.28 10.63 47.92
CA PHE A 311 -28.43 9.46 47.62
C PHE A 311 -27.65 8.97 48.85
N PRO A 312 -27.44 7.65 49.01
CA PRO A 312 -26.24 7.11 49.63
C PRO A 312 -25.29 6.54 48.57
N GLY A 313 -24.01 6.84 48.74
CA GLY A 313 -22.91 6.45 47.86
C GLY A 313 -22.58 4.95 47.91
N TYR A 314 -21.95 4.47 46.84
CA TYR A 314 -21.41 3.13 46.74
C TYR A 314 -19.91 3.20 46.44
N GLN A 315 -19.15 2.51 47.30
CA GLN A 315 -17.73 2.19 47.15
C GLN A 315 -17.56 1.08 46.10
N GLU A 316 -16.51 1.21 45.29
CA GLU A 316 -16.05 0.16 44.36
C GLU A 316 -15.36 -0.99 45.13
N PRO A 317 -15.44 -2.24 44.64
CA PRO A 317 -14.61 -3.35 45.09
C PRO A 317 -13.19 -3.32 44.51
#